data_AF-A0A483AGN8-F1
#
_entry.id   AF-A0A483AGN8-F1
#
_cell.length_a   1.000
_cell.length_b   1.000
_cell.length_c   1.000
_cell.angle_alpha   90.00
_cell.angle_beta   90.00
_cell.angle_gamma   90.00
#
_symmetry.space_group_name_H-M   'P 1'
#
loop_
_entity.id
_entity.type
_entity.pdbx_description
1 polymer ?
#
loop_
_entity_poly.entity_id
_entity_poly.type
_entity_poly.pdbx_seq_one_letter_code
_entity_poly.pdbx_strand_id
1 'polypeptide(L)'
;MPAKGDELQILLDLFKQAETKIKNAELITSEGVLIPSINELRYVGHHIVRSLLSDDAKEIQAERVRAINHVKRAIYDIDESLLIYYIESAVNFKEKYNDSGFTTEVVTDYPEKLAMLDEANKSIQQLREDNNNYQDREQFYQKLNPYLDKLSKIVAIFEQSAPLIANKQQDKGNQDRKSKRRFIIMALIGIIGIIVALK
;
A
#
# COMPACT_ATOMS: atom_id res chain seq x y z
N MET A 1 -6.90 29.93 -21.99
CA MET A 1 -7.32 30.26 -20.61
C MET A 1 -8.68 29.63 -20.40
N PRO A 2 -8.88 28.79 -19.38
CA PRO A 2 -10.21 28.31 -19.02
C PRO A 2 -11.14 29.49 -18.72
N ALA A 3 -12.42 29.38 -19.05
CA ALA A 3 -13.38 30.46 -18.81
C ALA A 3 -13.60 30.63 -17.30
N LYS A 4 -13.97 31.85 -16.86
CA LYS A 4 -14.38 32.13 -15.48
C LYS A 4 -15.59 31.25 -15.15
N GLY A 5 -15.36 30.12 -14.50
CA GLY A 5 -16.37 29.08 -14.23
C GLY A 5 -15.78 27.68 -14.28
N ASP A 6 -14.90 27.43 -15.25
CA ASP A 6 -14.24 26.12 -15.43
C ASP A 6 -13.27 25.80 -14.27
N GLU A 7 -12.55 26.81 -13.77
CA GLU A 7 -11.57 26.63 -12.68
C GLU A 7 -12.21 26.14 -11.37
N LEU A 8 -13.39 26.64 -11.02
CA LEU A 8 -14.09 26.20 -9.80
C LEU A 8 -14.67 24.79 -9.96
N GLN A 9 -15.10 24.44 -11.17
CA GLN A 9 -15.55 23.08 -11.48
C GLN A 9 -14.37 22.10 -11.42
N ILE A 10 -13.25 22.43 -12.06
CA ILE A 10 -11.99 21.66 -11.97
C ILE A 10 -11.58 21.48 -10.51
N LEU A 11 -11.62 22.56 -9.73
CA LEU A 11 -11.27 22.52 -8.31
C LEU A 11 -12.19 21.59 -7.53
N LEU A 12 -13.51 21.65 -7.75
CA LEU A 12 -14.49 20.77 -7.10
C LEU A 12 -14.25 19.30 -7.44
N ASP A 13 -13.99 18.99 -8.71
CA ASP A 13 -13.77 17.62 -9.17
C ASP A 13 -12.47 17.04 -8.60
N LEU A 14 -11.39 17.82 -8.59
CA LEU A 14 -10.14 17.43 -7.94
C LEU A 14 -10.31 17.29 -6.43
N PHE A 15 -11.09 18.16 -5.79
CA PHE A 15 -11.29 18.09 -4.33
C PHE A 15 -12.04 16.81 -3.95
N LYS A 16 -13.08 16.43 -4.71
CA LYS A 16 -13.78 15.15 -4.55
C LYS A 16 -12.85 13.95 -4.77
N GLN A 17 -11.96 14.05 -5.75
CA GLN A 17 -10.96 13.01 -6.00
C GLN A 17 -10.00 12.87 -4.80
N ALA A 18 -9.49 13.98 -4.27
CA ALA A 18 -8.62 13.99 -3.09
C ALA A 18 -9.35 13.40 -1.87
N GLU A 19 -10.59 13.82 -1.60
CA GLU A 19 -11.40 13.29 -0.49
C GLU A 19 -11.60 11.77 -0.60
N THR A 20 -11.95 11.29 -1.79
CA THR A 20 -12.12 9.85 -2.04
C THR A 20 -10.82 9.08 -1.81
N LYS A 21 -9.70 9.61 -2.31
CA LYS A 21 -8.39 8.99 -2.14
C LYS A 21 -7.95 8.97 -0.66
N ILE A 22 -8.18 10.05 0.10
CA ILE A 22 -7.87 10.10 1.55
C ILE A 22 -8.64 9.00 2.28
N LYS A 23 -9.95 8.92 2.08
CA LYS A 23 -10.80 7.91 2.74
C LYS A 23 -10.33 6.49 2.44
N ASN A 24 -9.98 6.23 1.18
CA ASN A 24 -9.46 4.92 0.78
C ASN A 24 -8.10 4.64 1.42
N ALA A 25 -7.20 5.63 1.46
CA ALA A 25 -5.89 5.46 2.08
C ALA A 25 -6.01 5.20 3.59
N GLU A 26 -6.87 5.93 4.30
CA GLU A 26 -7.13 5.71 5.73
C GLU A 26 -7.65 4.29 6.01
N LEU A 27 -8.54 3.77 5.15
CA LEU A 27 -9.06 2.41 5.26
C LEU A 27 -7.96 1.36 5.04
N ILE A 28 -7.08 1.59 4.08
CA ILE A 28 -6.02 0.65 3.68
C ILE A 28 -4.89 0.63 4.70
N THR A 29 -4.35 1.81 5.06
CA THR A 29 -3.15 1.87 5.91
C THR A 29 -3.46 1.73 7.39
N SER A 30 -4.68 2.07 7.83
CA SER A 30 -5.04 2.20 9.24
C SER A 30 -4.14 3.18 10.03
N GLU A 31 -3.31 3.98 9.36
CA GLU A 31 -2.37 4.93 9.98
C GLU A 31 -3.05 6.26 10.37
N GLY A 32 -4.32 6.44 9.99
CA GLY A 32 -5.08 7.66 10.23
C GLY A 32 -4.76 8.75 9.22
N VAL A 33 -4.90 10.00 9.65
CA VAL A 33 -4.97 11.17 8.77
C VAL A 33 -3.62 11.46 8.11
N LEU A 34 -3.59 11.52 6.77
CA LEU A 34 -2.41 11.90 5.97
C LEU A 34 -2.12 13.40 6.12
N ILE A 35 -1.30 13.75 7.12
CA ILE A 35 -0.98 15.14 7.50
C ILE A 35 -0.54 16.00 6.31
N PRO A 36 0.38 15.56 5.41
CA PRO A 36 0.79 16.38 4.26
C PRO A 36 -0.38 16.75 3.35
N SER A 37 -1.22 15.78 2.99
CA SER A 37 -2.40 15.99 2.14
C SER A 37 -3.41 16.94 2.79
N ILE A 38 -3.66 16.81 4.09
CA ILE A 38 -4.54 17.74 4.83
C ILE A 38 -3.96 19.15 4.88
N ASN A 39 -2.64 19.28 5.03
CA ASN A 39 -1.98 20.58 5.01
C ASN A 39 -2.15 21.27 3.65
N GLU A 40 -2.04 20.54 2.54
CA GLU A 40 -2.33 21.06 1.21
C GLU A 40 -3.81 21.47 1.08
N LEU A 41 -4.76 20.64 1.54
CA LEU A 41 -6.19 20.99 1.55
C LEU A 41 -6.51 22.22 2.41
N ARG A 42 -5.75 22.48 3.47
CA ARG A 42 -5.86 23.72 4.25
C ARG A 42 -5.48 24.94 3.41
N TYR A 43 -4.42 24.85 2.60
CA TYR A 43 -4.05 25.93 1.68
C TYR A 43 -5.08 26.14 0.58
N VAL A 44 -5.76 25.08 0.12
CA VAL A 44 -6.90 25.19 -0.81
C VAL A 44 -7.97 26.10 -0.22
N GLY A 45 -8.38 25.87 1.02
CA GLY A 45 -9.36 26.71 1.72
C GLY A 45 -8.90 28.16 1.84
N HIS A 46 -7.62 28.39 2.19
CA HIS A 46 -7.02 29.72 2.26
C HIS A 46 -7.15 30.48 0.93
N HIS A 47 -6.75 29.86 -0.18
CA HIS A 47 -6.81 30.48 -1.51
C HIS A 47 -8.23 30.71 -2.01
N ILE A 48 -9.17 29.81 -1.72
CA ILE A 48 -10.58 30.02 -2.03
C ILE A 48 -11.11 31.26 -1.31
N VAL A 49 -10.90 31.37 0.00
CA VAL A 49 -11.34 32.53 0.79
C VAL A 49 -10.73 33.83 0.26
N ARG A 50 -9.43 33.84 -0.07
CA ARG A 50 -8.77 35.00 -0.71
C ARG A 50 -9.41 35.36 -2.05
N SER A 51 -9.72 34.38 -2.88
CA SER A 51 -10.38 34.62 -4.16
C SER A 51 -11.79 35.20 -4.02
N LEU A 52 -12.51 34.88 -2.93
CA LEU A 52 -13.85 35.39 -2.67
C LEU A 52 -13.84 36.83 -2.11
N LEU A 53 -12.77 37.22 -1.43
CA LEU A 53 -12.62 38.55 -0.83
C LEU A 53 -11.94 39.56 -1.76
N SER A 54 -11.47 39.14 -2.93
CA SER A 54 -10.79 40.01 -3.89
C SER A 54 -11.76 40.59 -4.91
N ASP A 55 -11.64 41.89 -5.18
CA ASP A 55 -12.35 42.57 -6.27
C ASP A 55 -11.53 42.59 -7.58
N ASP A 56 -10.24 42.21 -7.53
CA ASP A 56 -9.38 42.14 -8.72
C ASP A 56 -9.55 40.81 -9.44
N ALA A 57 -10.09 40.86 -10.65
CA ALA A 57 -10.28 39.70 -11.51
C ALA A 57 -9.00 38.88 -11.75
N LYS A 58 -7.81 39.51 -11.79
CA LYS A 58 -6.54 38.79 -11.97
C LYS A 58 -6.14 38.03 -10.70
N GLU A 59 -6.23 38.67 -9.53
CA GLU A 59 -5.99 38.01 -8.25
C GLU A 59 -6.98 36.87 -8.01
N ILE A 60 -8.28 37.06 -8.32
CA ILE A 60 -9.28 35.99 -8.24
C ILE A 60 -8.83 34.75 -9.02
N GLN A 61 -8.39 34.96 -10.27
CA GLN A 61 -7.93 33.86 -11.13
C GLN A 61 -6.65 33.22 -10.58
N ALA A 62 -5.66 34.02 -10.17
CA ALA A 62 -4.41 33.53 -9.63
C ALA A 62 -4.62 32.67 -8.38
N GLU A 63 -5.49 33.10 -7.47
CA GLU A 63 -5.81 32.37 -6.25
C GLU A 63 -6.55 31.06 -6.55
N ARG A 64 -7.47 31.03 -7.52
CA ARG A 64 -8.12 29.78 -7.96
C ARG A 64 -7.12 28.77 -8.56
N VAL A 65 -6.18 29.25 -9.38
CA VAL A 65 -5.11 28.40 -9.92
C VAL A 65 -4.22 27.85 -8.81
N ARG A 66 -3.88 28.66 -7.80
CA ARG A 66 -3.14 28.19 -6.62
C ARG A 66 -3.92 27.12 -5.85
N ALA A 67 -5.21 27.32 -5.63
CA ALA A 67 -6.08 26.33 -4.99
C ALA A 67 -6.07 24.98 -5.75
N ILE A 68 -6.20 25.01 -7.09
CA ILE A 68 -6.11 23.81 -7.94
C ILE A 68 -4.76 23.11 -7.73
N ASN A 69 -3.65 23.85 -7.74
CA ASN A 69 -2.31 23.28 -7.57
C ASN A 69 -2.14 22.64 -6.19
N HIS A 70 -2.71 23.22 -5.13
CA HIS A 70 -2.70 22.62 -3.80
C HIS A 70 -3.54 21.33 -3.73
N VAL A 71 -4.72 21.28 -4.35
CA VAL A 71 -5.49 20.01 -4.41
C VAL A 71 -4.72 18.93 -5.18
N LYS A 72 -4.08 19.28 -6.30
CA LYS A 72 -3.22 18.33 -7.05
C LYS A 72 -2.09 17.79 -6.17
N ARG A 73 -1.41 18.67 -5.41
CA ARG A 73 -0.38 18.26 -4.45
C ARG A 73 -0.92 17.35 -3.34
N ALA A 74 -2.11 17.64 -2.82
CA ALA A 74 -2.75 16.76 -1.85
C ALA A 74 -2.93 15.34 -2.41
N ILE A 75 -3.38 15.22 -3.67
CA ILE A 75 -3.52 13.93 -4.37
C ILE A 75 -2.18 13.21 -4.48
N TYR A 76 -1.14 13.93 -4.88
CA TYR A 76 0.22 13.40 -5.01
C TYR A 76 0.78 12.88 -3.69
N ASP A 77 0.56 13.61 -2.59
CA ASP A 77 0.99 13.19 -1.26
C ASP A 77 0.27 11.90 -0.79
N ILE A 78 -1.01 11.71 -1.18
CA ILE A 78 -1.74 10.47 -0.91
C ILE A 78 -1.14 9.31 -1.72
N ASP A 79 -0.91 9.54 -3.01
CA ASP A 79 -0.36 8.55 -3.92
C ASP A 79 1.05 8.11 -3.46
N GLU A 80 1.87 9.04 -2.98
CA GLU A 80 3.18 8.74 -2.38
C GLU A 80 3.05 7.89 -1.11
N SER A 81 2.10 8.24 -0.23
CA SER A 81 1.88 7.51 1.03
C SER A 81 1.41 6.07 0.76
N LEU A 82 0.48 5.88 -0.18
CA LEU A 82 0.02 4.56 -0.61
C LEU A 82 1.15 3.74 -1.24
N LEU A 83 2.01 4.38 -2.03
CA LEU A 83 3.15 3.71 -2.64
C LEU A 83 4.10 3.15 -1.59
N ILE A 84 4.46 3.96 -0.60
CA ILE A 84 5.31 3.54 0.53
C ILE A 84 4.66 2.37 1.26
N TYR A 85 3.39 2.52 1.65
CA TYR A 85 2.64 1.48 2.35
C TYR A 85 2.65 0.15 1.60
N TYR A 86 2.38 0.16 0.28
CA TYR A 86 2.32 -1.10 -0.47
C TYR A 86 3.68 -1.77 -0.59
N ILE A 87 4.75 -0.99 -0.79
CA ILE A 87 6.11 -1.53 -0.84
C ILE A 87 6.48 -2.15 0.50
N GLU A 88 6.25 -1.44 1.61
CA GLU A 88 6.54 -1.94 2.96
C GLU A 88 5.72 -3.18 3.29
N SER A 89 4.42 -3.18 2.97
CA SER A 89 3.54 -4.35 3.17
C SER A 89 4.03 -5.57 2.41
N ALA A 90 4.47 -5.39 1.15
CA ALA A 90 5.01 -6.47 0.35
C ALA A 90 6.37 -6.99 0.89
N VAL A 91 7.24 -6.09 1.36
CA VAL A 91 8.51 -6.44 1.99
C VAL A 91 8.26 -7.21 3.30
N ASN A 92 7.37 -6.71 4.16
CA ASN A 92 7.01 -7.36 5.42
C ASN A 92 6.45 -8.77 5.20
N PHE A 93 5.60 -8.95 4.18
CA PHE A 93 5.10 -10.27 3.81
C PHE A 93 6.24 -11.21 3.40
N LYS A 94 7.14 -10.73 2.53
CA LYS A 94 8.32 -11.50 2.09
C LYS A 94 9.18 -11.90 3.28
N GLU A 95 9.60 -10.95 4.11
CA GLU A 95 10.45 -11.25 5.28
C GLU A 95 9.83 -12.29 6.22
N LYS A 96 8.50 -12.25 6.40
CA LYS A 96 7.80 -13.17 7.28
C LYS A 96 7.59 -14.56 6.70
N TYR A 97 7.36 -14.68 5.39
CA TYR A 97 6.86 -15.91 4.77
C TYR A 97 7.76 -16.51 3.70
N ASN A 98 8.87 -15.88 3.31
CA ASN A 98 9.72 -16.36 2.21
C ASN A 98 10.29 -17.77 2.46
N ASP A 99 10.61 -18.12 3.71
CA ASP A 99 11.18 -19.42 4.07
C ASP A 99 10.11 -20.50 4.35
N SER A 100 8.84 -20.14 4.25
CA SER A 100 7.73 -21.05 4.47
C SER A 100 7.44 -21.84 3.20
N GLY A 101 7.58 -23.17 3.27
CA GLY A 101 7.17 -24.07 2.17
C GLY A 101 5.67 -23.98 1.81
N PHE A 102 4.85 -23.39 2.68
CA PHE A 102 3.43 -23.16 2.42
C PHE A 102 3.14 -21.93 1.57
N THR A 103 4.11 -21.03 1.41
CA THR A 103 3.90 -19.77 0.68
C THR A 103 3.60 -20.04 -0.78
N THR A 104 4.37 -20.91 -1.43
CA THR A 104 4.13 -21.31 -2.83
C THR A 104 2.94 -22.25 -3.00
N GLU A 105 2.48 -22.91 -1.92
CA GLU A 105 1.24 -23.68 -1.95
C GLU A 105 0.00 -22.79 -1.91
N VAL A 106 0.04 -21.68 -1.16
CA VAL A 106 -1.08 -20.75 -1.01
C VAL A 106 -1.09 -19.71 -2.13
N VAL A 107 0.08 -19.17 -2.47
CA VAL A 107 0.30 -18.22 -3.55
C VAL A 107 1.07 -18.94 -4.64
N THR A 108 0.34 -19.60 -5.55
CA THR A 108 0.92 -20.49 -6.56
C THR A 108 1.86 -19.77 -7.53
N ASP A 109 1.66 -18.46 -7.73
CA ASP A 109 2.46 -17.60 -8.60
C ASP A 109 3.34 -16.61 -7.79
N TYR A 110 3.76 -17.01 -6.59
CA TYR A 110 4.59 -16.19 -5.72
C TYR A 110 5.89 -15.69 -6.37
N PRO A 111 6.66 -16.51 -7.11
CA PRO A 111 7.85 -16.03 -7.82
C PRO A 111 7.55 -14.90 -8.82
N GLU A 112 6.45 -15.02 -9.56
CA GLU A 112 6.00 -14.00 -10.53
C GLU A 112 5.61 -12.70 -9.82
N LYS A 113 4.94 -12.80 -8.66
CA LYS A 113 4.59 -11.63 -7.84
C LYS A 113 5.83 -10.92 -7.30
N LEU A 114 6.85 -11.67 -6.89
CA LEU A 114 8.14 -11.09 -6.46
C LEU A 114 8.87 -10.40 -7.62
N ALA A 115 8.87 -10.99 -8.82
CA ALA A 115 9.45 -10.36 -10.00
C ALA A 115 8.72 -9.06 -10.36
N MET A 116 7.38 -9.07 -10.28
CA MET A 116 6.55 -7.88 -10.51
C MET A 116 6.81 -6.77 -9.49
N LEU A 117 7.03 -7.11 -8.22
CA LEU A 117 7.39 -6.17 -7.16
C LEU A 117 8.77 -5.55 -7.40
N ASP A 118 9.76 -6.37 -7.76
CA ASP A 118 11.13 -5.90 -8.07
C ASP A 118 11.14 -4.97 -9.30
N GLU A 119 10.40 -5.33 -10.34
CA GLU A 119 10.22 -4.50 -11.53
C GLU A 119 9.58 -3.15 -11.17
N ALA A 120 8.49 -3.16 -10.39
CA ALA A 120 7.81 -1.93 -9.96
C ALA A 120 8.76 -1.03 -9.16
N ASN A 121 9.49 -1.59 -8.19
CA ASN A 121 10.44 -0.84 -7.38
C ASN A 121 11.56 -0.21 -8.22
N LYS A 122 12.13 -0.97 -9.17
CA LYS A 122 13.16 -0.45 -10.09
C LYS A 122 12.63 0.67 -10.96
N SER A 123 11.43 0.51 -11.53
CA SER A 123 10.84 1.56 -12.35
C SER A 123 10.54 2.83 -11.55
N ILE A 124 10.03 2.70 -10.33
CA ILE A 124 9.78 3.84 -9.44
C ILE A 124 11.09 4.58 -9.12
N GLN A 125 12.18 3.84 -8.83
CA GLN A 125 13.49 4.44 -8.58
C GLN A 125 14.01 5.19 -9.81
N GLN A 126 13.92 4.58 -11.00
CA GLN A 126 14.31 5.23 -12.25
C GLN A 126 13.51 6.50 -12.53
N LEU A 127 12.19 6.49 -12.27
CA LEU A 127 11.35 7.66 -12.41
C LEU A 127 11.77 8.80 -11.47
N ARG A 128 12.22 8.47 -10.26
CA ARG A 128 12.70 9.45 -9.25
C ARG A 128 14.09 10.00 -9.60
N GLU A 129 14.97 9.19 -10.19
CA GLU A 129 16.33 9.59 -10.60
C GLU A 129 16.36 10.47 -11.86
N ASP A 130 15.37 10.33 -12.73
CA ASP A 130 15.24 11.18 -13.91
C ASP A 130 14.78 12.60 -13.51
N ASN A 131 15.77 13.48 -13.34
CA ASN A 131 15.59 14.89 -12.98
C ASN A 131 14.63 15.66 -13.90
N ASN A 132 14.41 15.21 -15.15
CA ASN A 132 13.46 15.85 -16.06
C ASN A 132 12.01 15.54 -15.66
N ASN A 133 11.73 14.40 -15.02
CA ASN A 133 10.38 14.05 -14.57
C ASN A 133 9.93 14.87 -13.35
N TYR A 134 10.86 15.31 -12.50
CA TYR A 134 10.53 16.14 -11.33
C TYR A 134 10.18 17.60 -11.68
N GLN A 135 10.50 18.06 -12.89
CA GLN A 135 10.14 19.40 -13.37
C GLN A 135 8.64 19.52 -13.65
N ASP A 136 7.97 18.41 -13.98
CA ASP A 136 6.52 18.32 -14.10
C ASP A 136 5.98 17.22 -13.18
N ARG A 137 5.67 17.62 -11.94
CA ARG A 137 5.10 16.72 -10.93
C ARG A 137 3.85 16.00 -11.42
N GLU A 138 3.02 16.64 -12.24
CA GLU A 138 1.80 16.00 -12.75
C GLU A 138 2.12 14.82 -13.66
N GLN A 139 3.09 14.98 -14.57
CA GLN A 139 3.56 13.88 -15.41
C GLN A 139 4.21 12.76 -14.58
N PHE A 140 4.98 13.11 -13.56
CA PHE A 140 5.58 12.12 -12.66
C PHE A 140 4.52 11.24 -12.00
N TYR A 141 3.51 11.82 -11.35
CA TYR A 141 2.47 11.04 -10.67
C TYR A 141 1.55 10.29 -11.65
N GLN A 142 1.33 10.81 -12.86
CA GLN A 142 0.65 10.05 -13.92
C GLN A 142 1.41 8.77 -14.29
N LYS A 143 2.74 8.83 -14.37
CA LYS A 143 3.58 7.65 -14.62
C LYS A 143 3.63 6.68 -13.42
N LEU A 144 3.36 7.15 -12.21
CA LEU A 144 3.30 6.30 -11.01
C LEU A 144 2.00 5.49 -10.88
N ASN A 145 0.88 5.99 -11.41
CA ASN A 145 -0.44 5.35 -11.27
C ASN A 145 -0.50 3.85 -11.62
N PRO A 146 0.11 3.37 -12.73
CA PRO A 146 0.11 1.95 -13.05
C PRO A 146 0.81 1.09 -11.99
N TYR A 147 1.85 1.62 -11.34
CA TYR A 147 2.58 0.91 -10.29
C TYR A 147 1.78 0.85 -8.99
N LEU A 148 1.02 1.90 -8.65
CA LEU A 148 0.09 1.88 -7.51
C LEU A 148 -0.96 0.78 -7.67
N ASP A 149 -1.59 0.68 -8.83
CA ASP A 149 -2.56 -0.38 -9.13
C ASP A 149 -1.92 -1.78 -9.04
N LYS A 150 -0.75 -1.95 -9.66
CA LYS A 150 0.00 -3.22 -9.64
C LYS A 150 0.37 -3.65 -8.22
N LEU A 151 0.91 -2.73 -7.42
CA LEU A 151 1.33 -3.00 -6.03
C LEU A 151 0.12 -3.28 -5.13
N SER A 152 -0.98 -2.53 -5.27
CA SER A 152 -2.20 -2.78 -4.51
C SER A 152 -2.74 -4.20 -4.69
N LYS A 153 -2.72 -4.72 -5.93
CA LYS A 153 -3.15 -6.08 -6.24
C LYS A 153 -2.24 -7.14 -5.61
N ILE A 154 -0.92 -6.91 -5.62
CA ILE A 154 0.05 -7.81 -4.98
C ILE A 154 -0.19 -7.85 -3.47
N VAL A 155 -0.31 -6.68 -2.84
CA VAL A 155 -0.53 -6.58 -1.39
C VAL A 155 -1.84 -7.20 -0.98
N ALA A 156 -2.93 -6.98 -1.72
CA ALA A 156 -4.22 -7.61 -1.44
C ALA A 156 -4.13 -9.15 -1.45
N ILE A 157 -3.39 -9.74 -2.39
CA ILE A 157 -3.14 -11.19 -2.42
C ILE A 157 -2.35 -11.62 -1.18
N PHE A 158 -1.30 -10.88 -0.82
CA PHE A 158 -0.46 -11.18 0.34
C PHE A 158 -1.24 -11.10 1.66
N GLU A 159 -2.04 -10.07 1.86
CA GLU A 159 -2.89 -9.90 3.04
C GLU A 159 -3.90 -11.04 3.19
N GLN A 160 -4.54 -11.45 2.09
CA GLN A 160 -5.48 -12.59 2.10
C GLN A 160 -4.77 -13.92 2.34
N SER A 161 -3.51 -14.05 1.89
CA SER A 161 -2.73 -15.29 1.98
C SER A 161 -2.03 -15.46 3.33
N ALA A 162 -1.66 -14.37 4.00
CA ALA A 162 -0.97 -14.37 5.28
C ALA A 162 -1.65 -15.23 6.37
N PRO A 163 -2.98 -15.14 6.62
CA PRO A 163 -3.65 -15.99 7.59
C PRO A 163 -3.70 -17.46 7.15
N LEU A 164 -3.83 -17.74 5.85
CA LEU A 164 -3.85 -19.11 5.32
C LEU A 164 -2.49 -19.80 5.52
N ILE A 165 -1.39 -19.10 5.24
CA ILE A 165 -0.03 -19.60 5.47
C ILE A 165 0.20 -19.82 6.97
N ALA A 166 -0.19 -18.86 7.81
CA ALA A 166 -0.05 -18.97 9.26
C ALA A 166 -0.81 -20.18 9.82
N ASN A 167 -2.04 -20.41 9.37
CA ASN A 167 -2.84 -21.57 9.78
C ASN A 167 -2.17 -22.90 9.37
N LYS A 168 -1.68 -23.00 8.13
CA LYS A 168 -0.95 -24.20 7.67
C LYS A 168 0.31 -24.47 8.50
N GLN A 169 1.08 -23.42 8.82
CA GLN A 169 2.25 -23.53 9.69
C GLN A 169 1.88 -24.02 11.09
N GLN A 170 0.82 -23.47 11.67
CA GLN A 170 0.33 -23.87 12.98
C GLN A 170 -0.17 -25.32 13.00
N ASP A 171 -0.90 -25.73 11.97
CA ASP A 171 -1.42 -27.10 11.85
C ASP A 171 -0.30 -28.13 11.72
N LYS A 172 0.72 -27.85 10.90
CA LYS A 172 1.90 -28.71 10.81
C LYS A 172 2.65 -28.78 12.13
N GLY A 173 2.83 -27.65 12.81
CA GLY A 173 3.43 -27.63 14.16
C GLY A 173 2.64 -28.46 15.17
N ASN A 174 1.32 -28.41 15.12
CA ASN A 174 0.43 -29.22 15.97
C ASN A 174 0.51 -30.71 15.64
N GLN A 175 0.55 -31.06 14.35
CA GLN A 175 0.70 -32.44 13.88
C GLN A 175 2.07 -33.01 14.29
N ASP A 176 3.15 -32.25 14.14
CA ASP A 176 4.50 -32.65 14.53
C ASP A 176 4.62 -32.85 16.05
N ARG A 177 3.96 -32.01 16.86
CA ARG A 177 3.89 -32.22 18.31
C ARG A 177 3.12 -33.49 18.66
N LYS A 178 1.98 -33.74 18.01
CA LYS A 178 1.18 -34.96 18.21
C LYS A 178 1.96 -36.21 17.79
N SER A 179 2.67 -36.18 16.66
CA SER A 179 3.46 -37.32 16.17
C SER A 179 4.64 -37.62 17.08
N LYS A 180 5.40 -36.60 17.53
CA LYS A 180 6.46 -36.76 18.53
C LYS A 180 5.96 -37.36 19.84
N ARG A 181 4.82 -36.86 20.34
CA ARG A 181 4.20 -37.42 21.57
C ARG A 181 3.81 -38.88 21.39
N ARG A 182 3.20 -39.25 20.25
CA ARG A 182 2.88 -40.65 19.93
C ARG A 182 4.12 -41.53 19.87
N PHE A 183 5.19 -41.06 19.22
CA PHE A 183 6.45 -41.79 19.12
C PHE A 183 7.06 -42.07 20.51
N ILE A 184 7.12 -41.05 21.38
CA ILE A 184 7.65 -41.20 22.74
C ILE A 184 6.82 -42.22 23.54
N ILE A 185 5.49 -42.15 23.45
CA ILE A 185 4.60 -43.10 24.14
C ILE A 185 4.84 -44.54 23.64
N MET A 186 4.92 -44.74 22.32
CA MET A 186 5.16 -46.06 21.73
C MET A 186 6.53 -46.62 22.11
N ALA A 187 7.57 -45.77 22.16
CA ALA A 187 8.91 -46.18 22.59
C ALA A 187 8.91 -46.64 24.07
N LEU A 188 8.21 -45.91 24.95
CA LEU A 188 8.08 -46.30 26.36
C LEU A 188 7.34 -47.63 26.54
N ILE A 189 6.24 -47.84 25.79
CA ILE A 189 5.50 -49.11 25.82
C ILE A 189 6.40 -50.27 25.34
N GLY A 190 7.19 -50.05 24.28
CA GLY A 190 8.14 -51.05 23.79
C GLY A 190 9.20 -51.45 24.82
N ILE A 191 9.78 -50.47 25.53
CA ILE A 191 10.76 -50.72 26.60
C ILE A 191 10.13 -51.53 27.75
N ILE A 192 8.92 -51.18 28.18
CA ILE A 192 8.20 -51.92 29.24
C ILE A 192 7.94 -53.36 28.80
N GLY A 193 7.53 -53.58 27.53
CA GLY A 193 7.31 -54.92 26.99
C GLY A 193 8.57 -55.79 27.02
N ILE A 194 9.74 -55.23 26.67
CA ILE A 194 11.02 -55.94 26.75
C ILE A 194 11.35 -56.32 28.20
N ILE A 195 11.16 -55.40 29.16
CA ILE A 195 11.42 -55.66 30.58
C ILE A 195 10.52 -56.79 31.11
N VAL A 196 9.23 -56.80 30.73
CA VAL A 196 8.29 -57.85 31.14
C VAL A 196 8.66 -59.20 30.51
N ALA A 197 9.12 -59.23 29.24
CA ALA A 197 9.51 -60.46 28.57
C ALA A 197 10.82 -61.08 29.09
N LEU A 198 11.68 -60.28 29.72
CA LEU A 198 12.95 -60.72 30.31
C LEU A 198 12.84 -61.16 31.78
N LYS A 199 11.66 -61.03 32.40
CA LYS A 199 11.35 -61.55 33.74
C LYS A 199 10.61 -62.88 33.65
#